data_AF-A0A821JY39-F1
#
_entry.id   AF-A0A821JY39-F1
#
_cell.length_a   1.000
_cell.length_b   1.000
_cell.length_c   1.000
_cell.angle_alpha   90.00
_cell.angle_beta   90.00
_cell.angle_gamma   90.00
#
_symmetry.space_group_name_H-M   'P 1'
#
loop_
_entity.id
_entity.type
_entity.pdbx_description
1 polymer ?
#
loop_
_entity_poly.entity_id
_entity_poly.type
_entity_poly.pdbx_seq_one_letter_code
_entity_poly.pdbx_strand_id
1 'polypeptide(L)'
;MSRRRQAKVTSGIQIEKPEQPELAEHDASILDLAFAMDCTGSMASYIESAKNNIRAIVEEIVRSEKSDIRLALVEYRDHPPQDRTFVTRVHNFTNSVNEMESWLNECRADGGGDAPEAVADALHEVLNLSWRSEATRICILISDAPPHGLDPTVDSFPNGCPAGYDPLRLARDMGEHRITLYAVGVEPPIG
;
A
#
# COMPACT_ATOMS: atom_id res chain seq x y z
N MET A 1 54.44 5.78 -37.46
CA MET A 1 53.03 5.48 -37.78
C MET A 1 52.26 5.29 -36.48
N SER A 2 51.44 6.27 -36.14
CA SER A 2 50.67 6.35 -34.90
C SER A 2 49.40 5.49 -35.01
N ARG A 3 49.13 4.64 -34.00
CA ARG A 3 47.83 3.97 -33.81
C ARG A 3 47.25 4.42 -32.47
N ARG A 4 46.15 5.18 -32.56
CA ARG A 4 45.25 5.55 -31.45
C ARG A 4 44.79 4.30 -30.70
N ARG A 5 44.81 4.35 -29.36
CA ARG A 5 43.93 3.54 -28.51
C ARG A 5 42.99 4.48 -27.76
N GLN A 6 41.70 4.23 -27.91
CA GLN A 6 40.60 4.89 -27.20
C GLN A 6 40.72 4.69 -25.69
N ALA A 7 40.51 5.75 -24.92
CA ALA A 7 40.21 5.66 -23.49
C ALA A 7 38.69 5.50 -23.33
N LYS A 8 38.26 4.42 -22.67
CA LYS A 8 36.87 4.17 -22.28
C LYS A 8 36.73 4.66 -20.84
N VAL A 9 35.97 5.74 -20.63
CA VAL A 9 35.61 6.22 -19.29
C VAL A 9 34.36 5.46 -18.87
N THR A 10 34.48 4.65 -17.82
CA THR A 10 33.34 4.00 -17.16
C THR A 10 33.21 4.62 -15.78
N SER A 11 32.32 5.60 -15.61
CA SER A 11 31.98 6.14 -14.29
C SER A 11 30.93 5.25 -13.64
N GLY A 12 31.37 4.37 -12.73
CA GLY A 12 30.47 3.62 -11.87
C GLY A 12 29.95 4.52 -10.75
N ILE A 13 28.68 4.88 -10.81
CA ILE A 13 27.97 5.44 -9.66
C ILE A 13 27.72 4.28 -8.71
N GLN A 14 28.35 4.29 -7.54
CA GLN A 14 28.03 3.39 -6.44
C GLN A 14 26.75 3.93 -5.79
N ILE A 15 25.64 3.17 -5.89
CA ILE A 15 24.44 3.45 -5.11
C ILE A 15 24.69 2.80 -3.74
N GLU A 16 24.96 3.62 -2.72
CA GLU A 16 24.99 3.13 -1.35
C GLU A 16 23.58 2.66 -0.96
N LYS A 17 23.49 1.40 -0.53
CA LYS A 17 22.26 0.84 0.03
C LYS A 17 21.90 1.67 1.27
N PRO A 18 20.69 2.25 1.36
CA PRO A 18 20.30 3.00 2.53
C PRO A 18 20.41 2.10 3.76
N GLU A 19 21.07 2.60 4.80
CA GLU A 19 21.20 1.93 6.08
C GLU A 19 19.79 1.79 6.66
N GLN A 20 19.30 0.54 6.70
CA GLN A 20 18.01 0.25 7.32
C GLN A 20 18.20 0.47 8.83
N PRO A 21 17.29 1.20 9.50
CA PRO A 21 17.40 1.44 10.93
C PRO A 21 17.50 0.10 11.67
N GLU A 22 18.32 0.07 12.72
CA GLU A 22 18.48 -1.10 13.59
C GLU A 22 17.08 -1.56 14.04
N LEU A 23 16.71 -2.77 13.61
CA LEU A 23 15.45 -3.39 13.99
C LEU A 23 15.44 -3.44 15.52
N ALA A 24 14.60 -2.63 16.18
CA ALA A 24 14.36 -2.83 17.60
C ALA A 24 13.92 -4.28 17.82
N GLU A 25 14.13 -4.78 19.04
CA GLU A 25 13.56 -6.04 19.51
C GLU A 25 12.04 -6.01 19.33
N HIS A 26 11.58 -6.42 18.15
CA HIS A 26 10.20 -6.72 17.86
C HIS A 26 10.08 -8.22 18.01
N ASP A 27 9.03 -8.66 18.68
CA ASP A 27 8.76 -10.08 18.78
C ASP A 27 8.26 -10.53 17.41
N ALA A 28 9.08 -11.31 16.69
CA ALA A 28 8.69 -11.86 15.38
C ALA A 28 7.48 -12.80 15.49
N SER A 29 7.07 -13.19 16.70
CA SER A 29 5.81 -13.90 16.97
C SER A 29 4.61 -12.97 17.19
N ILE A 30 4.76 -11.65 17.10
CA ILE A 30 3.65 -10.69 17.17
C ILE A 30 3.60 -9.94 15.83
N LEU A 31 2.48 -10.07 15.12
CA LEU A 31 2.30 -9.47 13.79
C LEU A 31 1.07 -8.58 13.77
N ASP A 32 1.25 -7.34 13.33
CA ASP A 32 0.16 -6.49 12.87
C ASP A 32 0.28 -6.37 11.35
N LEU A 33 -0.74 -6.83 10.63
CA LEU A 33 -0.80 -6.81 9.17
C LEU A 33 -2.00 -5.98 8.72
N ALA A 34 -1.73 -4.85 8.07
CA ALA A 34 -2.74 -3.99 7.48
C ALA A 34 -2.78 -4.16 5.95
N PHE A 35 -3.97 -4.06 5.38
CA PHE A 35 -4.18 -3.96 3.94
C PHE A 35 -4.75 -2.59 3.62
N ALA A 36 -4.15 -1.89 2.66
CA ALA A 36 -4.76 -0.72 2.02
C ALA A 36 -5.21 -1.16 0.63
N MET A 37 -6.52 -1.18 0.39
CA MET A 37 -7.10 -1.74 -0.83
C MET A 37 -7.85 -0.70 -1.63
N ASP A 38 -7.45 -0.59 -2.88
CA ASP A 38 -8.14 0.17 -3.90
C ASP A 38 -9.50 -0.47 -4.23
N CYS A 39 -10.56 0.32 -4.08
CA CYS A 39 -11.94 -0.07 -4.34
C CYS A 39 -12.58 0.76 -5.47
N THR A 40 -11.78 1.36 -6.36
CA THR A 40 -12.28 2.19 -7.47
C THR A 40 -12.74 1.33 -8.64
N GLY A 41 -13.38 1.94 -9.64
CA GLY A 41 -13.96 1.22 -10.77
C GLY A 41 -12.94 0.44 -11.62
N SER A 42 -11.69 0.92 -11.71
CA SER A 42 -10.61 0.26 -12.49
C SER A 42 -10.30 -1.14 -11.97
N MET A 43 -10.41 -1.32 -10.64
CA MET A 43 -10.22 -2.58 -9.94
C MET A 43 -11.29 -3.64 -10.23
N ALA A 44 -12.33 -3.36 -11.02
CA ALA A 44 -13.45 -4.30 -11.24
C ALA A 44 -13.02 -5.69 -11.74
N SER A 45 -11.97 -5.78 -12.55
CA SER A 45 -11.43 -7.06 -13.04
C SER A 45 -10.50 -7.76 -12.04
N TYR A 46 -10.08 -7.06 -10.98
CA TYR A 46 -9.00 -7.46 -10.09
C TYR A 46 -9.46 -7.66 -8.64
N ILE A 47 -10.52 -6.99 -8.20
CA ILE A 47 -10.91 -6.93 -6.79
C ILE A 47 -11.19 -8.30 -6.19
N GLU A 48 -11.81 -9.21 -6.95
CA GLU A 48 -12.02 -10.58 -6.47
C GLU A 48 -10.70 -11.37 -6.37
N SER A 49 -9.75 -11.13 -7.27
CA SER A 49 -8.41 -11.73 -7.16
C SER A 49 -7.63 -11.13 -5.99
N ALA A 50 -7.71 -9.82 -5.78
CA ALA A 50 -7.11 -9.15 -4.62
C ALA A 50 -7.66 -9.71 -3.31
N LYS A 51 -8.99 -9.79 -3.18
CA LYS A 51 -9.67 -10.43 -2.05
C LYS A 51 -9.16 -11.86 -1.85
N ASN A 52 -9.14 -12.69 -2.89
CA ASN A 52 -8.66 -14.08 -2.77
C ASN A 52 -7.18 -14.18 -2.34
N ASN A 53 -6.32 -13.27 -2.80
CA ASN A 53 -4.92 -13.23 -2.36
C ASN A 53 -4.81 -12.85 -0.88
N ILE A 54 -5.59 -11.87 -0.42
CA ILE A 54 -5.66 -11.51 1.00
C ILE A 54 -6.11 -12.72 1.83
N ARG A 55 -7.16 -13.42 1.40
CA ARG A 55 -7.64 -14.65 2.06
C ARG A 55 -6.54 -15.70 2.17
N ALA A 56 -5.83 -15.96 1.07
CA ALA A 56 -4.75 -16.94 1.05
C ALA A 56 -3.60 -16.57 2.01
N ILE A 57 -3.25 -15.28 2.10
CA ILE A 57 -2.26 -14.76 3.07
C ILE A 57 -2.76 -15.00 4.50
N VAL A 58 -4.01 -14.63 4.80
CA VAL A 58 -4.62 -14.81 6.12
C VAL A 58 -4.66 -16.28 6.52
N GLU A 59 -5.09 -17.18 5.63
CA GLU A 59 -5.11 -18.62 5.87
C GLU A 59 -3.71 -19.20 6.14
N GLU A 60 -2.70 -18.81 5.35
CA GLU A 60 -1.34 -19.31 5.53
C GLU A 60 -0.74 -18.84 6.85
N ILE A 61 -1.00 -17.59 7.21
CA ILE A 61 -0.60 -17.02 8.49
C ILE A 61 -1.24 -17.78 9.65
N VAL A 62 -2.54 -18.08 9.59
CA VAL A 62 -3.27 -18.86 10.61
C VAL A 62 -2.72 -20.29 10.72
N ARG A 63 -2.42 -20.94 9.58
CA ARG A 63 -1.83 -22.29 9.54
C ARG A 63 -0.43 -22.37 10.16
N SER A 64 0.31 -21.26 10.17
CA SER A 64 1.68 -21.25 10.69
C SER A 64 1.78 -21.43 12.22
N GLU A 65 0.64 -21.38 12.95
CA GLU A 65 0.48 -21.61 14.40
C GLU A 65 1.42 -20.83 15.35
N LYS A 66 2.13 -19.80 14.85
CA LYS A 66 3.26 -19.21 15.59
C LYS A 66 3.20 -17.73 15.87
N SER A 67 2.10 -17.05 15.58
CA SER A 67 2.05 -15.60 15.79
C SER A 67 0.75 -15.10 16.41
N ASP A 68 0.83 -14.15 17.34
CA ASP A 68 -0.27 -13.30 17.78
C ASP A 68 -0.51 -12.24 16.69
N ILE A 69 -1.49 -12.51 15.81
CA ILE A 69 -1.74 -11.72 14.60
C ILE A 69 -2.99 -10.88 14.75
N ARG A 70 -2.86 -9.59 14.38
CA ARG A 70 -3.99 -8.72 14.09
C ARG A 70 -4.02 -8.32 12.61
N LEU A 71 -5.24 -8.23 12.08
CA LEU A 71 -5.52 -7.85 10.70
C LEU A 71 -6.28 -6.53 10.68
N ALA A 72 -5.94 -5.62 9.77
CA ALA A 72 -6.68 -4.38 9.54
C ALA A 72 -6.92 -4.17 8.04
N LEU A 73 -7.97 -3.43 7.69
CA LEU A 73 -8.30 -3.09 6.31
C LEU A 73 -8.63 -1.61 6.20
N VAL A 74 -7.96 -0.91 5.30
CA VAL A 74 -8.30 0.43 4.85
C VAL A 74 -8.73 0.31 3.40
N GLU A 75 -10.01 0.49 3.14
CA GLU A 75 -10.53 0.64 1.78
C GLU A 75 -10.39 2.10 1.37
N TYR A 76 -10.04 2.36 0.12
CA TYR A 76 -10.06 3.72 -0.40
C TYR A 76 -10.61 3.78 -1.82
N ARG A 77 -11.06 4.97 -2.19
CA ARG A 77 -11.47 5.32 -3.54
C ARG A 77 -10.87 6.66 -3.94
N ASP A 78 -11.72 7.61 -4.32
CA ASP A 78 -11.34 8.90 -4.85
C ASP A 78 -12.06 10.02 -4.10
N HIS A 79 -11.62 11.25 -4.32
CA HIS A 79 -12.22 12.46 -3.78
C HIS A 79 -13.41 12.93 -4.64
N PRO A 80 -14.35 13.68 -4.03
CA PRO A 80 -15.30 14.46 -4.81
C PRO A 80 -14.57 15.48 -5.72
N PRO A 81 -14.98 15.65 -6.99
CA PRO A 81 -16.25 15.21 -7.57
C PRO A 81 -16.27 13.80 -8.16
N GLN A 82 -15.13 13.10 -8.23
CA GLN A 82 -15.00 11.81 -8.91
C GLN A 82 -15.76 10.72 -8.18
N ASP A 83 -15.54 10.60 -6.87
CA ASP A 83 -16.35 9.76 -5.99
C ASP A 83 -17.11 10.62 -4.98
N ARG A 84 -18.35 10.22 -4.68
CA ARG A 84 -19.24 10.89 -3.71
C ARG A 84 -19.70 9.97 -2.59
N THR A 85 -19.23 8.73 -2.58
CA THR A 85 -19.59 7.69 -1.63
C THR A 85 -18.68 7.73 -0.41
N PHE A 86 -17.37 7.58 -0.59
CA PHE A 86 -16.35 7.69 0.45
C PHE A 86 -14.97 7.85 -0.19
N VAL A 87 -14.06 8.50 0.54
CA VAL A 87 -12.62 8.54 0.19
C VAL A 87 -11.90 7.37 0.83
N THR A 88 -12.11 7.16 2.14
CA THR A 88 -11.58 6.02 2.90
C THR A 88 -12.64 5.37 3.79
N ARG A 89 -12.50 4.08 4.07
CA ARG A 89 -13.19 3.35 5.14
C ARG A 89 -12.17 2.55 5.92
N VAL A 90 -12.19 2.72 7.24
CA VAL A 90 -11.17 2.17 8.13
C VAL A 90 -11.77 1.10 9.01
N HIS A 91 -11.23 -0.12 8.86
CA HIS A 91 -11.44 -1.24 9.76
C HIS A 91 -10.16 -1.46 10.56
N ASN A 92 -10.21 -1.12 11.85
CA ASN A 92 -9.04 -1.20 12.72
C ASN A 92 -8.67 -2.67 13.02
N PHE A 93 -7.54 -2.89 13.70
CA PHE A 93 -7.01 -4.20 14.00
C PHE A 93 -8.00 -5.13 14.71
N THR A 94 -8.20 -6.33 14.14
CA THR A 94 -8.96 -7.44 14.71
C THR A 94 -8.14 -8.72 14.76
N ASN A 95 -8.41 -9.58 15.74
CA ASN A 95 -7.92 -10.97 15.79
C ASN A 95 -8.88 -11.95 15.09
N SER A 96 -10.02 -11.46 14.59
CA SER A 96 -11.06 -12.30 14.00
C SER A 96 -10.91 -12.39 12.49
N VAL A 97 -10.51 -13.57 12.01
CA VAL A 97 -10.50 -13.88 10.57
C VAL A 97 -11.90 -13.68 9.97
N ASN A 98 -12.95 -14.04 10.70
CA ASN A 98 -14.32 -13.87 10.22
C ASN A 98 -14.72 -12.40 10.06
N GLU A 99 -14.22 -11.50 10.90
CA GLU A 99 -14.45 -10.06 10.73
C GLU A 99 -13.70 -9.54 9.49
N MET A 100 -12.43 -9.91 9.32
CA MET A 100 -11.67 -9.57 8.12
C MET A 100 -12.37 -10.07 6.84
N GLU A 101 -12.86 -11.30 6.83
CA GLU A 101 -13.64 -11.86 5.72
C GLU A 101 -14.93 -11.05 5.45
N SER A 102 -15.60 -10.59 6.51
CA SER A 102 -16.81 -9.79 6.36
C SER A 102 -16.51 -8.44 5.70
N TRP A 103 -15.43 -7.77 6.09
CA TRP A 103 -15.00 -6.51 5.48
C TRP A 103 -14.60 -6.70 4.01
N LEU A 104 -13.85 -7.76 3.70
CA LEU A 104 -13.49 -8.11 2.32
C LEU A 104 -14.72 -8.39 1.44
N ASN A 105 -15.76 -9.01 2.00
CA ASN A 105 -17.01 -9.27 1.27
C ASN A 105 -17.80 -8.00 0.95
N GLU A 106 -17.62 -6.94 1.74
CA GLU A 106 -18.26 -5.64 1.53
C GLU A 106 -17.53 -4.78 0.49
N CYS A 107 -16.25 -5.04 0.25
CA CYS A 107 -15.45 -4.34 -0.74
C CYS A 107 -16.01 -4.53 -2.15
N ARG A 108 -16.20 -3.42 -2.87
CA ARG A 108 -16.70 -3.38 -4.25
C ARG A 108 -15.96 -2.30 -5.05
N ALA A 109 -15.50 -2.69 -6.24
CA ALA A 109 -14.93 -1.80 -7.23
C ALA A 109 -16.03 -0.93 -7.85
N ASP A 110 -16.01 0.36 -7.56
CA ASP A 110 -16.97 1.34 -8.08
C ASP A 110 -16.43 2.76 -7.84
N GLY A 111 -17.01 3.75 -8.51
CA GLY A 111 -16.55 5.14 -8.42
C GLY A 111 -15.16 5.38 -9.02
N GLY A 112 -14.49 6.42 -8.54
CA GLY A 112 -13.36 7.06 -9.23
C GLY A 112 -13.83 7.95 -10.38
N GLY A 113 -12.93 8.36 -11.26
CA GLY A 113 -13.30 9.12 -12.45
C GLY A 113 -12.14 9.71 -13.25
N ASP A 114 -11.00 9.91 -12.61
CA ASP A 114 -9.70 9.99 -13.28
C ASP A 114 -8.81 8.79 -12.97
N ALA A 115 -7.59 8.78 -13.51
CA ALA A 115 -6.71 7.62 -13.41
C ALA A 115 -5.96 7.56 -12.06
N PRO A 116 -5.49 8.67 -11.45
CA PRO A 116 -4.95 8.63 -10.09
C PRO A 116 -6.07 8.53 -9.05
N GLU A 117 -5.73 8.02 -7.86
CA GLU A 117 -6.71 7.71 -6.79
C GLU A 117 -6.23 8.22 -5.42
N ALA A 118 -7.09 8.14 -4.38
CA ALA A 118 -6.84 8.66 -3.02
C ALA A 118 -5.89 7.81 -2.16
N VAL A 119 -4.80 7.31 -2.75
CA VAL A 119 -3.77 6.49 -2.07
C VAL A 119 -3.16 7.24 -0.88
N ALA A 120 -2.96 8.56 -0.97
CA ALA A 120 -2.39 9.35 0.13
C ALA A 120 -3.29 9.35 1.37
N ASP A 121 -4.62 9.45 1.18
CA ASP A 121 -5.59 9.33 2.27
C ASP A 121 -5.55 7.94 2.90
N ALA A 122 -5.43 6.89 2.09
CA ALA A 122 -5.30 5.52 2.59
C ALA A 122 -4.04 5.34 3.45
N LEU A 123 -2.89 5.83 2.98
CA LEU A 123 -1.63 5.76 3.75
C LEU A 123 -1.71 6.58 5.05
N HIS A 124 -2.42 7.72 5.04
CA HIS A 124 -2.67 8.49 6.24
C HIS A 124 -3.49 7.69 7.26
N GLU A 125 -4.57 7.04 6.84
CA GLU A 125 -5.38 6.20 7.73
C GLU A 125 -4.59 5.01 8.26
N VAL A 126 -3.80 4.35 7.41
CA VAL A 126 -2.90 3.25 7.82
C VAL A 126 -1.94 3.69 8.92
N LEU A 127 -1.34 4.87 8.79
CA LEU A 127 -0.41 5.40 9.79
C LEU A 127 -1.10 5.62 11.16
N ASN A 128 -2.41 5.90 11.16
CA ASN A 128 -3.22 6.14 12.36
C ASN A 128 -3.89 4.88 12.94
N LEU A 129 -3.68 3.69 12.37
CA LEU A 129 -4.18 2.43 12.94
C LEU A 129 -3.58 2.15 14.32
N SER A 130 -4.23 1.27 15.10
CA SER A 130 -3.85 0.98 16.49
C SER A 130 -2.67 -0.02 16.62
N TRP A 131 -1.55 0.28 15.96
CA TRP A 131 -0.34 -0.55 15.93
C TRP A 131 0.22 -0.83 17.33
N ARG A 132 0.55 -2.10 17.61
CA ARG A 132 1.27 -2.54 18.81
C ARG A 132 2.73 -2.09 18.74
N SER A 133 3.29 -1.62 19.85
CA SER A 133 4.71 -1.21 19.96
C SER A 133 5.70 -2.32 19.69
N GLU A 134 5.32 -3.53 20.08
CA GLU A 134 6.12 -4.75 20.12
C GLU A 134 5.96 -5.63 18.88
N ALA A 135 4.97 -5.32 18.03
CA ALA A 135 4.64 -6.09 16.85
C ALA A 135 5.58 -5.80 15.68
N THR A 136 5.80 -6.80 14.84
CA THR A 136 6.17 -6.60 13.44
C THR A 136 5.01 -5.89 12.74
N ARG A 137 5.26 -4.76 12.07
CA ARG A 137 4.23 -3.93 11.45
C ARG A 137 4.38 -3.91 9.94
N ILE A 138 3.38 -4.43 9.24
CA ILE A 138 3.40 -4.54 7.78
C ILE A 138 2.12 -3.94 7.21
N CYS A 139 2.25 -3.10 6.19
CA CYS A 139 1.15 -2.67 5.35
C CYS A 139 1.34 -3.20 3.93
N ILE A 140 0.32 -3.82 3.36
CA ILE A 140 0.27 -4.20 1.94
C ILE A 140 -0.72 -3.27 1.24
N LEU A 141 -0.21 -2.40 0.37
CA LEU A 141 -0.99 -1.56 -0.53
C LEU A 141 -1.29 -2.34 -1.81
N ILE A 142 -2.57 -2.43 -2.19
CA ILE A 142 -3.06 -3.10 -3.38
C ILE A 142 -3.78 -2.07 -4.24
N SER A 143 -3.25 -1.77 -5.42
CA SER A 143 -3.79 -0.74 -6.33
C SER A 143 -3.40 -1.00 -7.77
N ASP A 144 -4.18 -0.46 -8.71
CA ASP A 144 -3.83 -0.40 -10.14
C ASP A 144 -3.54 1.04 -10.62
N ALA A 145 -3.52 2.02 -9.71
CA ALA A 145 -3.40 3.44 -9.99
C ALA A 145 -2.36 4.16 -9.11
N PRO A 146 -1.74 5.26 -9.59
CA PRO A 146 -0.88 6.12 -8.78
C PRO A 146 -1.69 7.03 -7.83
N PRO A 147 -1.07 7.59 -6.77
CA PRO A 147 -1.68 8.69 -6.00
C PRO A 147 -1.85 9.97 -6.84
N HIS A 148 -2.84 10.78 -6.50
CA HIS A 148 -2.92 12.18 -6.96
C HIS A 148 -1.64 12.98 -6.67
N GLY A 149 -1.32 13.90 -7.59
CA GLY A 149 -0.18 14.83 -7.51
C GLY A 149 1.13 14.31 -8.09
N LEU A 150 1.17 13.08 -8.62
CA LEU A 150 2.39 12.52 -9.23
C LEU A 150 2.44 12.60 -10.75
N ASP A 151 1.30 12.51 -11.45
CA ASP A 151 1.21 12.70 -12.90
C ASP A 151 0.08 13.69 -13.25
N PRO A 152 0.39 14.97 -13.51
CA PRO A 152 -0.62 15.99 -13.73
C PRO A 152 -1.34 15.88 -15.08
N THR A 153 -0.95 14.96 -15.97
CA THR A 153 -1.50 14.91 -17.34
C THR A 153 -2.90 14.30 -17.41
N VAL A 154 -3.25 13.46 -16.44
CA VAL A 154 -4.53 12.72 -16.36
C VAL A 154 -5.18 12.83 -14.98
N ASP A 155 -4.75 13.81 -14.17
CA ASP A 155 -5.13 13.96 -12.77
C ASP A 155 -6.07 15.16 -12.59
N SER A 156 -7.24 14.91 -11.99
CA SER A 156 -8.19 15.97 -11.63
C SER A 156 -7.76 16.77 -10.41
N PHE A 157 -6.78 16.25 -9.66
CA PHE A 157 -6.17 16.85 -8.48
C PHE A 157 -4.65 17.02 -8.68
N PRO A 158 -4.20 17.79 -9.69
CA PRO A 158 -2.79 17.87 -10.09
C PRO A 158 -1.87 18.53 -9.06
N ASN A 159 -2.44 19.15 -8.01
CA ASN A 159 -1.70 19.70 -6.89
C ASN A 159 -1.55 18.71 -5.70
N GLY A 160 -1.95 17.45 -5.89
CA GLY A 160 -1.93 16.40 -4.87
C GLY A 160 -3.26 16.20 -4.17
N CYS A 161 -3.23 15.33 -3.17
CA CYS A 161 -4.37 14.98 -2.33
C CYS A 161 -5.10 16.24 -1.80
N PRO A 162 -6.43 16.37 -2.00
CA PRO A 162 -7.24 17.46 -1.47
C PRO A 162 -7.15 17.66 0.04
N ALA A 163 -6.92 16.60 0.81
CA ALA A 163 -6.73 16.68 2.27
C ALA A 163 -5.32 17.20 2.66
N GLY A 164 -4.44 17.46 1.70
CA GLY A 164 -3.08 17.98 1.92
C GLY A 164 -2.05 16.92 2.27
N TYR A 165 -2.38 15.64 2.07
CA TYR A 165 -1.47 14.53 2.33
C TYR A 165 -0.47 14.31 1.18
N ASP A 166 0.80 14.14 1.52
CA ASP A 166 1.86 13.80 0.58
C ASP A 166 2.19 12.31 0.71
N PRO A 167 1.97 11.49 -0.33
CA PRO A 167 2.19 10.04 -0.27
C PRO A 167 3.67 9.67 -0.03
N LEU A 168 4.63 10.47 -0.52
CA LEU A 168 6.06 10.22 -0.30
C LEU A 168 6.48 10.55 1.13
N ARG A 169 5.89 11.61 1.70
CA ARG A 169 6.10 11.95 3.11
C ARG A 169 5.47 10.90 4.01
N LEU A 170 4.24 10.46 3.73
CA LEU A 170 3.59 9.40 4.49
C LEU A 170 4.36 8.08 4.45
N ALA A 171 4.87 7.68 3.29
CA ALA A 171 5.73 6.49 3.18
C ALA A 171 7.00 6.60 4.04
N ARG A 172 7.59 7.80 4.16
CA ARG A 172 8.71 8.07 5.06
C ARG A 172 8.29 7.98 6.53
N ASP A 173 7.18 8.62 6.89
CA ASP A 173 6.64 8.62 8.25
C ASP A 173 6.31 7.18 8.69
N MET A 174 5.77 6.34 7.79
CA MET A 174 5.56 4.91 8.03
C MET A 174 6.88 4.20 8.36
N GLY A 175 7.95 4.45 7.60
CA GLY A 175 9.28 3.92 7.88
C GLY A 175 9.83 4.35 9.25
N GLU A 176 9.65 5.61 9.62
CA GLU A 176 10.02 6.14 10.95
C GLU A 176 9.22 5.46 12.08
N HIS A 177 7.96 5.12 11.83
CA HIS A 177 7.10 4.35 12.74
C HIS A 177 7.29 2.83 12.61
N ARG A 178 8.34 2.38 11.89
CA ARG A 178 8.67 0.96 11.66
C ARG A 178 7.53 0.14 11.02
N ILE A 179 6.70 0.80 10.22
CA ILE A 179 5.70 0.15 9.38
C ILE A 179 6.35 -0.11 8.02
N THR A 180 6.51 -1.39 7.67
CA THR A 180 7.02 -1.78 6.35
C THR A 180 5.89 -1.73 5.34
N LEU A 181 6.01 -0.87 4.33
CA LEU A 181 5.05 -0.76 3.23
C LEU A 181 5.49 -1.60 2.03
N TYR A 182 4.66 -2.55 1.62
CA TYR A 182 4.77 -3.27 0.35
C TYR A 182 3.67 -2.79 -0.60
N ALA A 183 4.03 -2.32 -1.79
CA ALA A 183 3.07 -1.97 -2.84
C ALA A 183 2.97 -3.11 -3.85
N VAL A 184 1.75 -3.57 -4.10
CA VAL A 184 1.41 -4.61 -5.07
C VAL A 184 0.56 -3.95 -6.16
N GLY A 185 1.21 -3.64 -7.28
CA GLY A 185 0.53 -3.17 -8.48
C GLY A 185 -0.23 -4.30 -9.14
N VAL A 186 -1.49 -4.07 -9.50
CA VAL A 186 -2.28 -5.03 -10.28
C VAL A 186 -2.32 -4.57 -11.74
N GLU A 187 -1.54 -5.21 -12.59
CA GLU A 187 -1.56 -4.96 -14.03
C GLU A 187 -2.31 -6.09 -14.76
N PRO A 188 -2.96 -5.82 -15.90
CA PRO A 188 -3.58 -6.86 -16.69
C PRO A 188 -2.52 -7.91 -17.09
N PRO A 189 -2.86 -9.22 -17.02
CA PRO A 189 -1.95 -10.25 -17.49
C PRO A 189 -1.61 -9.98 -18.95
N ILE A 190 -0.31 -9.90 -19.25
CA ILE A 190 0.21 -9.77 -20.60
C ILE A 190 -0.24 -11.02 -21.36
N GLY A 191 -1.27 -10.88 -22.20
CA GLY A 191 -1.75 -11.93 -23.10
C GLY A 191 -0.78 -12.18 -24.25
#